data_AF-A0A183F9H4-F1
#
_entry.id   AF-A0A183F9H4-F1
#
_cell.length_a   1.000
_cell.length_b   1.000
_cell.length_c   1.000
_cell.angle_alpha   90.00
_cell.angle_beta   90.00
_cell.angle_gamma   90.00
#
_symmetry.space_group_name_H-M   'P 1'
#
loop_
_entity.id
_entity.type
_entity.pdbx_description
1 polymer ?
#
loop_
_entity_poly.entity_id
_entity_poly.type
_entity_poly.pdbx_seq_one_letter_code
_entity_poly.pdbx_strand_id
1 'polypeptide(L)'
;MWLVKRFAPQSHLGKICELLWNTSVDYGTLSTFTVCCREVLKTADLSNLFVFDKGKGWARDGWLTNSHWNAEVDFMFHIRKEADKIYYKPEDVG
;
A
#
# COMPACT_ATOMS: atom_id res chain seq x y z
N MET A 1 -5.81 0.73 -0.95
CA MET A 1 -5.95 2.16 -0.59
C MET A 1 -6.62 2.34 0.78
N TRP A 2 -6.01 1.85 1.89
CA TRP A 2 -6.67 1.82 3.21
C TRP A 2 -6.68 3.18 3.94
N LEU A 3 -5.55 3.87 4.03
CA LEU A 3 -5.41 5.13 4.78
C LEU A 3 -6.46 6.19 4.36
N VAL A 4 -6.63 6.42 3.07
CA VAL A 4 -7.65 7.34 2.53
C VAL A 4 -9.06 6.93 2.95
N LYS A 5 -9.42 5.64 2.88
CA LYS A 5 -10.73 5.13 3.30
C LYS A 5 -10.94 5.21 4.82
N ARG A 6 -9.86 5.16 5.63
CA ARG A 6 -9.93 5.22 7.09
C ARG A 6 -10.01 6.65 7.66
N PHE A 7 -9.25 7.58 7.07
CA PHE A 7 -9.03 8.93 7.61
C PHE A 7 -9.64 10.05 6.76
N ALA A 8 -9.95 9.80 5.49
CA ALA A 8 -10.60 10.77 4.60
C ALA A 8 -11.81 10.17 3.82
N PRO A 9 -12.74 9.43 4.47
CA PRO A 9 -13.80 8.68 3.78
C PRO A 9 -14.77 9.55 2.95
N GLN A 10 -14.93 10.82 3.31
CA GLN A 10 -15.80 11.77 2.59
C GLN A 10 -15.08 12.53 1.45
N SER A 11 -13.80 12.24 1.19
CA SER A 11 -13.05 12.94 0.14
C SER A 11 -13.50 12.50 -1.25
N HIS A 12 -14.02 13.45 -2.04
CA HIS A 12 -14.44 13.23 -3.42
C HIS A 12 -13.27 12.73 -4.30
N LEU A 13 -12.05 13.18 -4.02
CA LEU A 13 -10.81 12.73 -4.67
C LEU A 13 -10.49 11.25 -4.38
N GLY A 14 -11.02 10.65 -3.31
CA GLY A 14 -10.75 9.25 -2.97
C GLY A 14 -11.11 8.28 -4.09
N LYS A 15 -12.20 8.54 -4.82
CA LYS A 15 -12.59 7.76 -6.02
C LYS A 15 -11.60 7.92 -7.18
N ILE A 16 -11.01 9.11 -7.33
CA ILE A 16 -9.99 9.39 -8.35
C ILE A 16 -8.69 8.66 -8.01
N CYS A 17 -8.28 8.64 -6.73
CA CYS A 17 -7.12 7.87 -6.30
C CYS A 17 -7.33 6.35 -6.47
N GLU A 18 -8.55 5.84 -6.27
CA GLU A 18 -8.87 4.43 -6.53
C GLU A 18 -8.83 4.07 -8.02
N LEU A 19 -9.29 4.97 -8.90
CA LEU A 19 -9.14 4.82 -10.35
C LEU A 19 -7.66 4.78 -10.76
N LEU A 20 -6.86 5.76 -10.30
CA LEU A 20 -5.42 5.84 -10.59
C LEU A 20 -4.64 4.60 -10.12
N TRP A 21 -5.01 4.01 -8.99
CA TRP A 21 -4.43 2.76 -8.49
C TRP A 21 -4.73 1.57 -9.41
N ASN A 22 -5.98 1.46 -9.86
CA ASN A 22 -6.44 0.37 -10.72
C ASN A 22 -5.85 0.47 -12.13
N THR A 23 -5.70 1.68 -12.69
CA THR A 23 -5.11 1.90 -14.02
C THR A 23 -3.59 2.07 -14.01
N SER A 24 -2.93 2.05 -12.85
CA SER A 24 -1.47 2.17 -12.77
C SER A 24 -0.76 0.89 -13.22
N VAL A 25 0.14 1.06 -14.19
CA VAL A 25 0.93 0.01 -14.87
C VAL A 25 2.44 0.26 -14.80
N ASP A 26 2.88 1.43 -14.33
CA ASP A 26 4.27 1.86 -14.29
C ASP A 26 4.57 2.78 -13.09
N TYR A 27 5.85 3.14 -12.91
CA TYR A 27 6.30 4.04 -11.83
C TYR A 27 5.71 5.46 -11.91
N GLY A 28 5.38 5.96 -13.11
CA GLY A 28 4.84 7.31 -13.29
C GLY A 28 3.39 7.41 -12.83
N THR A 29 2.54 6.52 -13.35
CA THR A 29 1.14 6.33 -12.94
C THR A 29 1.03 6.00 -11.45
N LEU A 30 1.94 5.16 -10.91
CA LEU A 30 1.98 4.83 -9.48
C LEU A 30 2.36 6.05 -8.62
N SER A 31 3.26 6.90 -9.12
CA SER A 31 3.59 8.17 -8.46
C SER A 31 2.40 9.13 -8.46
N THR A 32 1.63 9.22 -9.54
CA THR A 32 0.41 10.03 -9.62
C THR A 32 -0.66 9.54 -8.63
N PHE A 33 -0.87 8.23 -8.50
CA PHE A 33 -1.69 7.63 -7.44
C PHE A 33 -1.21 8.04 -6.04
N THR A 34 0.11 7.97 -5.81
CA THR A 34 0.74 8.27 -4.52
C THR A 34 0.57 9.74 -4.14
N VAL A 35 0.72 10.66 -5.09
CA VAL A 35 0.45 12.10 -4.92
C VAL A 35 -1.04 12.32 -4.63
N CYS A 36 -1.96 11.70 -5.37
CA CYS A 36 -3.40 11.78 -5.10
C CYS A 36 -3.74 11.43 -3.65
N CYS A 37 -3.22 10.30 -3.14
CA CYS A 37 -3.42 9.90 -1.75
C CYS A 37 -2.80 10.89 -0.74
N ARG A 38 -1.64 11.48 -1.04
CA ARG A 38 -1.01 12.50 -0.19
C ARG A 38 -1.86 13.76 -0.10
N GLU A 39 -2.36 14.28 -1.21
CA GLU A 39 -3.24 15.46 -1.22
C GLU A 39 -4.53 15.23 -0.44
N VAL A 40 -5.12 14.03 -0.55
CA VAL A 40 -6.31 13.65 0.23
C VAL A 40 -6.04 13.54 1.73
N LEU A 41 -4.85 13.11 2.13
CA LEU A 41 -4.48 12.96 3.54
C LEU A 41 -4.04 14.28 4.20
N LYS A 42 -3.73 15.34 3.44
CA LYS A 42 -3.41 16.68 4.01
C LYS A 42 -4.57 17.30 4.80
N THR A 43 -5.81 16.95 4.47
CA THR A 43 -7.02 17.49 5.12
C THR A 43 -7.65 16.50 6.11
N ALA A 44 -6.97 15.40 6.41
CA ALA A 44 -7.46 14.37 7.32
C ALA A 44 -6.94 14.60 8.74
N ASP A 45 -7.72 14.19 9.75
CA ASP A 45 -7.17 14.02 11.10
C ASP A 45 -6.29 12.76 11.11
N LEU A 46 -4.98 12.96 11.31
CA LEU A 46 -3.96 11.91 11.39
C LEU A 46 -3.38 11.80 12.81
N SER A 47 -4.04 12.35 13.84
CA SER A 47 -3.63 12.28 15.25
C SER A 47 -3.33 10.86 15.75
N ASN A 48 -4.01 9.86 15.19
CA ASN A 48 -3.88 8.44 15.50
C ASN A 48 -3.02 7.66 14.49
N LEU A 49 -2.23 8.34 13.66
CA LEU A 49 -1.33 7.74 12.66
C LEU A 49 0.12 8.18 12.90
N PHE A 50 0.94 7.28 13.44
CA PHE A 50 2.38 7.48 13.49
C PHE A 50 3.01 7.21 12.11
N VAL A 51 3.80 8.16 11.61
CA VAL A 51 4.59 8.02 10.38
C VAL A 51 6.06 8.07 10.76
N PHE A 52 6.80 7.00 10.46
CA PHE A 52 8.24 6.95 10.71
C PHE A 52 9.01 7.98 9.88
N ASP A 53 10.04 8.58 10.48
CA ASP A 53 11.00 9.40 9.75
C ASP A 53 11.68 8.63 8.60
N LYS A 54 12.18 9.38 7.62
CA LYS A 54 12.90 8.83 6.46
C LYS A 54 14.09 7.98 6.93
N GLY A 55 14.06 6.68 6.64
CA GLY A 55 15.09 5.74 7.09
C GLY A 55 14.94 5.24 8.53
N LYS A 56 13.75 5.35 9.13
CA LYS A 56 13.40 4.75 10.43
C LYS A 56 12.32 3.66 10.37
N GLY A 57 11.67 3.49 9.22
CA GLY A 57 10.70 2.43 8.96
C GLY A 57 10.95 1.78 7.59
N TRP A 58 10.73 0.48 7.51
CA TRP A 58 10.95 -0.35 6.32
C TRP A 58 9.85 -1.40 6.23
N ALA A 59 9.44 -1.76 5.01
CA ALA A 59 8.69 -2.98 4.73
C ALA A 59 9.60 -3.90 3.90
N ARG A 60 9.47 -5.23 4.04
CA ARG A 60 10.20 -6.16 3.16
C ARG A 60 9.65 -6.04 1.74
N ASP A 61 10.52 -6.08 0.73
CA ASP A 61 10.09 -6.09 -0.65
C ASP A 61 9.78 -7.51 -1.13
N GLY A 62 8.58 -7.71 -1.68
CA GLY A 62 8.11 -9.02 -2.12
C GLY A 62 8.90 -9.60 -3.29
N TRP A 63 9.62 -8.78 -4.08
CA TRP A 63 10.56 -9.27 -5.09
C TRP A 63 11.82 -9.80 -4.43
N LEU A 64 12.44 -9.01 -3.54
CA LEU A 64 13.69 -9.36 -2.86
C LEU A 64 13.58 -10.63 -2.00
N THR A 65 12.39 -10.96 -1.50
CA THR A 65 12.14 -12.18 -0.72
C THR A 65 11.46 -13.30 -1.53
N ASN A 66 11.34 -13.18 -2.85
CA ASN A 66 10.58 -14.11 -3.71
C ASN A 66 9.18 -14.44 -3.15
N SER A 67 8.45 -13.43 -2.66
CA SER A 67 7.18 -13.53 -1.93
C SER A 67 7.18 -14.36 -0.64
N HIS A 68 8.32 -14.85 -0.14
CA HIS A 68 8.36 -15.69 1.05
C HIS A 68 8.12 -14.91 2.35
N TRP A 69 7.28 -15.48 3.20
CA TRP A 69 6.93 -14.90 4.50
C TRP A 69 8.01 -15.13 5.56
N ASN A 70 7.92 -14.40 6.67
CA ASN A 70 8.57 -14.75 7.92
C ASN A 70 7.75 -14.15 9.07
N ALA A 71 6.97 -14.98 9.78
CA ALA A 71 6.00 -14.51 10.78
C ALA A 71 6.60 -13.75 11.99
N GLU A 72 7.93 -13.71 12.15
CA GLU A 72 8.61 -12.96 13.20
C GLU A 72 8.94 -11.51 12.79
N VAL A 73 9.01 -11.22 11.48
CA VAL A 73 9.42 -9.90 10.94
C VAL A 73 8.50 -9.34 9.83
N ASP A 74 7.47 -10.10 9.42
CA ASP A 74 6.44 -9.72 8.45
C ASP A 74 5.36 -8.86 9.12
N PHE A 75 5.07 -7.68 8.57
CA PHE A 75 3.89 -6.88 8.96
C PHE A 75 3.19 -6.22 7.77
N MET A 76 3.93 -5.91 6.69
CA MET A 76 3.40 -5.80 5.33
C MET A 76 4.51 -6.03 4.29
N PHE A 77 4.13 -6.47 3.08
CA PHE A 77 4.98 -6.38 1.90
C PHE A 77 4.88 -5.00 1.25
N HIS A 78 6.00 -4.51 0.71
CA HIS A 78 6.04 -3.37 -0.20
C HIS A 78 5.39 -3.72 -1.55
N ILE A 79 4.60 -2.78 -2.10
CA ILE A 79 3.94 -2.79 -3.41
C ILE A 79 3.46 -4.18 -3.89
N ARG A 80 2.39 -4.69 -3.27
CA ARG A 80 1.56 -5.78 -3.82
C ARG A 80 0.13 -5.30 -4.01
N LYS A 81 -0.48 -5.57 -5.17
CA LYS A 81 -1.93 -5.42 -5.33
C LYS A 81 -2.62 -6.68 -4.79
N GLU A 82 -3.84 -6.53 -4.27
CA GLU A 82 -4.66 -7.67 -3.83
C GLU A 82 -4.97 -8.64 -4.98
N ALA A 83 -4.99 -8.14 -6.23
CA ALA A 83 -5.12 -8.96 -7.44
C ALA A 83 -3.89 -9.84 -7.74
N ASP A 84 -2.72 -9.51 -7.17
CA ASP A 84 -1.47 -10.25 -7.34
C ASP A 84 -1.31 -11.36 -6.27
N LYS A 85 -2.39 -11.71 -5.57
CA LYS A 85 -2.43 -12.78 -4.56
C LYS A 85 -2.79 -14.10 -5.23
N ILE A 86 -1.79 -14.98 -5.32
CA ILE A 86 -1.97 -16.40 -5.58
C ILE A 86 -2.21 -17.13 -4.25
N TYR A 87 -3.15 -18.09 -4.24
CA TYR A 87 -3.37 -18.98 -3.12
C TYR A 87 -2.48 -20.21 -3.30
N TYR A 88 -1.48 -20.36 -2.44
CA TYR A 88 -0.68 -21.58 -2.35
C TYR A 88 -1.53 -22.73 -1.81
N LYS A 89 -1.36 -23.92 -2.39
CA LYS A 89 -1.85 -25.17 -1.82
C LYS A 89 -0.97 -25.59 -0.63
N PRO A 90 -1.42 -26.54 0.21
CA PRO A 90 -0.57 -27.13 1.25
C PRO A 90 0.72 -27.77 0.72
N GLU A 91 0.70 -28.27 -0.53
CA GLU A 91 1.83 -28.89 -1.22
C GLU A 91 2.81 -27.87 -1.86
N ASP A 92 2.46 -26.57 -1.90
CA ASP A 92 3.34 -25.50 -2.37
C ASP A 92 4.08 -24.79 -1.20
N VAL A 93 3.80 -25.18 0.05
CA VAL A 93 4.39 -24.60 1.27
C VAL A 93 5.41 -25.60 1.84
N GLY A 94 6.68 -25.19 1.87
CA GLY A 94 7.81 -25.98 2.41
C GLY A 94 8.06 -25.77 3.91
#